data_AF-A0A8T7ERH9-F1
#
_entry.id   AF-A0A8T7ERH9-F1
#
_cell.length_a   1.000
_cell.length_b   1.000
_cell.length_c   1.000
_cell.angle_alpha   90.00
_cell.angle_beta   90.00
_cell.angle_gamma   90.00
#
_symmetry.space_group_name_H-M   'P 1'
#
loop_
_entity.id
_entity.type
_entity.pdbx_description
1 polymer ?
#
loop_
_entity_poly.entity_id
_entity_poly.type
_entity_poly.pdbx_seq_one_letter_code
_entity_poly.pdbx_strand_id
1 'polypeptide(L)'
;MAVAPEGKFPMLRGNADNPTANIEGWSLLPAGVDRKAPLGDYYSQDVINGIAEGATGFARWGFAEGQGLLVSAIYQDLTVPRAIADILSGALTPEEAAAEIQAEVEDIAAGLAE
;
A
#
# COMPACT_ATOMS: atom_id res chain seq x y z
N MET A 1 -8.50 -20.63 -0.26
CA MET A 1 -8.49 -20.03 1.09
C MET A 1 -9.29 -18.73 1.02
N ALA A 2 -10.24 -18.51 1.93
CA ALA A 2 -10.93 -17.22 2.02
C ALA A 2 -10.16 -16.32 2.98
N VAL A 3 -9.80 -15.10 2.54
CA VAL A 3 -9.20 -14.08 3.42
C VAL A 3 -10.29 -13.57 4.37
N ALA A 4 -9.96 -13.44 5.65
CA ALA A 4 -10.87 -12.93 6.68
C ALA A 4 -11.25 -11.45 6.39
N PRO A 5 -12.47 -11.00 6.75
CA PRO A 5 -12.91 -9.62 6.48
C PRO A 5 -11.97 -8.52 7.02
N GLU A 6 -11.32 -8.77 8.15
CA GLU A 6 -10.37 -7.86 8.81
C GLU A 6 -9.20 -7.52 7.88
N GLY A 7 -8.74 -8.49 7.08
CA GLY A 7 -7.67 -8.30 6.09
C GLY A 7 -8.12 -7.69 4.76
N LYS A 8 -9.41 -7.34 4.62
CA LYS A 8 -10.00 -6.81 3.38
C LYS A 8 -10.39 -5.34 3.50
N PHE A 9 -9.63 -4.57 4.27
CA PHE A 9 -9.91 -3.14 4.44
C PHE A 9 -9.89 -2.39 3.09
N PRO A 10 -10.91 -1.58 2.76
CA PRO A 10 -10.99 -0.91 1.47
C PRO A 10 -10.09 0.33 1.41
N MET A 11 -9.16 0.37 0.45
CA MET A 11 -8.34 1.58 0.20
C MET A 11 -9.14 2.71 -0.46
N LEU A 12 -10.19 2.38 -1.20
CA LEU A 12 -11.16 3.36 -1.72
C LEU A 12 -12.33 3.45 -0.75
N ARG A 13 -12.58 4.63 -0.16
CA ARG A 13 -13.58 4.78 0.93
C ARG A 13 -15.03 4.61 0.49
N GLY A 14 -15.36 5.02 -0.72
CA GLY A 14 -16.72 5.02 -1.23
C GLY A 14 -16.77 5.29 -2.73
N ASN A 15 -17.84 5.90 -3.19
CA ASN A 15 -18.07 6.26 -4.59
C ASN A 15 -18.61 7.70 -4.69
N ALA A 16 -18.98 8.13 -5.89
CA ALA A 16 -19.45 9.50 -6.14
C ALA A 16 -20.73 9.87 -5.36
N ASP A 17 -21.59 8.89 -5.09
CA ASP A 17 -22.90 9.11 -4.44
C ASP A 17 -22.83 8.98 -2.92
N ASN A 18 -21.96 8.10 -2.41
CA ASN A 18 -21.71 7.89 -0.99
C ASN A 18 -20.18 7.78 -0.72
N PRO A 19 -19.55 8.83 -0.13
CA PRO A 19 -18.12 8.86 0.16
C PRO A 19 -17.61 7.77 1.12
N THR A 20 -18.49 7.13 1.89
CA THR A 20 -18.16 6.11 2.90
C THR A 20 -18.70 4.73 2.58
N ALA A 21 -19.31 4.53 1.40
CA ALA A 21 -20.00 3.30 1.02
C ALA A 21 -19.18 2.01 1.22
N ASN A 22 -17.88 2.05 0.92
CA ASN A 22 -17.04 0.85 1.02
C ASN A 22 -16.60 0.59 2.47
N ILE A 23 -16.38 1.64 3.28
CA ILE A 23 -16.11 1.50 4.71
C ILE A 23 -17.34 0.94 5.43
N GLU A 24 -18.52 1.48 5.13
CA GLU A 24 -19.80 0.99 5.65
C GLU A 24 -20.00 -0.48 5.26
N GLY A 25 -19.84 -0.81 3.97
CA GLY A 25 -19.94 -2.19 3.49
C GLY A 25 -18.94 -3.13 4.14
N TRP A 26 -17.70 -2.68 4.37
CA TRP A 26 -16.68 -3.45 5.08
C TRP A 26 -17.11 -3.76 6.52
N SER A 27 -17.66 -2.78 7.26
CA SER A 27 -18.14 -2.98 8.63
C SER A 27 -19.28 -4.01 8.75
N LEU A 28 -19.98 -4.29 7.65
CA LEU A 28 -21.07 -5.26 7.58
C LEU A 28 -20.61 -6.67 7.20
N LEU A 29 -19.34 -6.86 6.85
CA LEU A 29 -18.84 -8.18 6.44
C LEU A 29 -18.87 -9.17 7.62
N PRO A 30 -19.28 -10.43 7.39
CA PRO A 30 -19.39 -11.44 8.44
C PRO A 30 -18.01 -11.94 8.87
N ALA A 31 -17.59 -11.60 10.08
CA ALA A 31 -16.33 -11.99 10.70
C ALA A 31 -16.51 -13.15 11.69
N GLY A 32 -15.48 -13.98 11.88
CA GLY A 32 -15.49 -15.16 12.75
C GLY A 32 -15.42 -16.51 12.02
N VAL A 33 -15.17 -17.58 12.78
CA VAL A 33 -14.98 -18.95 12.26
C VAL A 33 -16.24 -19.79 12.48
N ASP A 34 -16.53 -20.17 13.74
CA ASP A 34 -17.68 -21.00 14.10
C ASP A 34 -18.98 -20.21 14.27
N ARG A 35 -18.87 -18.97 14.75
CA ARG A 35 -19.98 -18.01 14.84
C ARG A 35 -19.57 -16.77 14.07
N LYS A 36 -20.49 -16.27 13.23
CA LYS A 36 -20.24 -15.09 12.41
C LYS A 36 -21.24 -13.99 12.72
N ALA A 37 -20.74 -12.78 12.82
CA ALA A 37 -21.52 -11.55 12.90
C ALA A 37 -20.81 -10.45 12.09
N PRO A 38 -21.51 -9.37 11.72
CA PRO A 38 -20.88 -8.18 11.15
C PRO A 38 -19.66 -7.70 11.96
N LEU A 39 -18.64 -7.16 11.29
CA LEU A 39 -17.49 -6.54 11.97
C LEU A 39 -17.93 -5.47 12.99
N GLY A 40 -18.95 -4.69 12.67
CA GLY A 40 -19.51 -3.66 13.55
C GLY A 40 -20.15 -4.19 14.85
N ASP A 41 -20.45 -5.50 14.93
CA ASP A 41 -20.94 -6.12 16.18
C ASP A 41 -19.77 -6.43 17.14
N TYR A 42 -18.55 -6.58 16.61
CA TYR A 42 -17.34 -6.88 17.38
C TYR A 42 -16.49 -5.63 17.67
N TYR A 43 -16.49 -4.67 16.75
CA TYR A 43 -15.69 -3.45 16.83
C TYR A 43 -16.60 -2.22 16.95
N SER A 44 -16.29 -1.36 17.92
CA SER A 44 -17.01 -0.08 18.06
C SER A 44 -16.78 0.80 16.84
N GLN A 45 -17.69 1.76 16.63
CA GLN A 45 -17.53 2.77 15.57
C GLN A 45 -16.22 3.55 15.70
N ASP A 46 -15.75 3.83 16.91
CA ASP A 46 -14.45 4.49 17.13
C ASP A 46 -13.28 3.66 16.60
N VAL A 47 -13.31 2.32 16.76
CA VAL A 47 -12.28 1.43 16.21
C VAL A 47 -12.35 1.39 14.69
N ILE A 48 -13.55 1.28 14.12
CA ILE A 48 -13.77 1.31 12.67
C ILE A 48 -13.24 2.62 12.07
N ASN A 49 -13.57 3.74 12.69
CA ASN A 49 -13.11 5.07 12.27
C ASN A 49 -11.60 5.22 12.41
N GLY A 50 -11.00 4.76 13.52
CA GLY A 50 -9.55 4.81 13.71
C GLY A 50 -8.78 4.02 12.64
N ILE A 51 -9.28 2.84 12.24
CA ILE A 51 -8.70 2.08 11.12
C ILE A 51 -8.86 2.87 9.81
N ALA A 52 -10.04 3.43 9.56
CA ALA A 52 -10.30 4.20 8.35
C ALA A 52 -9.49 5.50 8.24
N GLU A 53 -9.18 6.14 9.36
CA GLU A 53 -8.30 7.31 9.43
C GLU A 53 -6.84 6.92 9.21
N GLY A 54 -6.38 5.84 9.83
CA GLY A 54 -5.04 5.30 9.61
C GLY A 54 -4.76 5.00 8.13
N ALA A 55 -5.76 4.46 7.43
CA ALA A 55 -5.67 4.19 5.99
C ALA A 55 -5.50 5.45 5.12
N THR A 56 -5.87 6.63 5.63
CA THR A 56 -5.66 7.92 4.95
C THR A 56 -4.41 8.65 5.39
N GLY A 57 -3.78 8.23 6.48
CA GLY A 57 -2.56 8.83 7.01
C GLY A 57 -1.26 8.34 6.37
N PHE A 58 -1.32 7.48 5.34
CA PHE A 58 -0.13 6.96 4.71
C PHE A 58 0.63 8.08 3.97
N ALA A 59 1.78 8.47 4.51
CA ALA A 59 2.77 9.25 3.78
C ALA A 59 3.45 8.33 2.76
N ARG A 60 2.97 8.36 1.52
CA ARG A 60 3.62 7.61 0.44
C ARG A 60 4.89 8.35 0.02
N TRP A 61 6.00 7.63 0.06
CA TRP A 61 7.31 8.15 -0.34
C TRP A 61 7.24 8.83 -1.72
N GLY A 62 7.81 10.03 -1.83
CA GLY A 62 7.88 10.82 -3.05
C GLY A 62 6.59 11.52 -3.48
N PHE A 63 5.41 11.15 -2.96
CA PHE A 63 4.15 11.78 -3.37
C PHE A 63 4.04 13.23 -2.89
N ALA A 64 4.44 13.51 -1.65
CA ALA A 64 4.42 14.86 -1.11
C ALA A 64 5.45 15.78 -1.81
N GLU A 65 6.52 15.18 -2.33
CA GLU A 65 7.60 15.84 -3.05
C GLU A 65 7.32 16.00 -4.56
N GLY A 66 6.13 15.61 -5.04
CA GLY A 66 5.76 15.69 -6.46
C GLY A 66 6.37 14.59 -7.34
N GLN A 67 7.06 13.62 -6.75
CA GLN A 67 7.73 12.48 -7.40
C GLN A 67 6.82 11.25 -7.53
N GLY A 68 5.50 11.42 -7.49
CA GLY A 68 4.55 10.30 -7.53
C GLY A 68 4.69 9.42 -8.79
N LEU A 69 4.99 10.02 -9.94
CA LEU A 69 5.26 9.29 -11.19
C LEU A 69 6.55 8.47 -11.10
N LEU A 70 7.65 9.10 -10.67
CA LEU A 70 8.95 8.43 -10.50
C LEU A 70 8.84 7.28 -9.51
N VAL A 71 8.25 7.51 -8.33
CA VAL A 71 8.08 6.47 -7.32
C VAL A 71 7.19 5.34 -7.86
N SER A 72 6.14 5.64 -8.62
CA SER A 72 5.32 4.59 -9.23
C SER A 72 6.10 3.76 -10.24
N ALA A 73 6.96 4.37 -11.05
CA ALA A 73 7.81 3.68 -12.02
C ALA A 73 8.79 2.72 -11.34
N ILE A 74 9.54 3.17 -10.33
CA ILE A 74 10.50 2.31 -9.59
C ILE A 74 9.79 1.14 -8.87
N TYR A 75 8.52 1.31 -8.48
CA TYR A 75 7.71 0.21 -7.93
C TYR A 75 7.33 -0.82 -8.99
N GLN A 76 7.07 -0.40 -10.24
CA GLN A 76 6.79 -1.33 -11.35
C GLN A 76 8.06 -2.07 -11.79
N ASP A 77 9.19 -1.37 -11.85
CA ASP A 77 10.46 -1.94 -12.28
C ASP A 77 11.15 -2.78 -11.20
N LEU A 78 10.64 -2.73 -9.97
CA LEU A 78 11.16 -3.45 -8.81
C LEU A 78 12.64 -3.14 -8.55
N THR A 79 13.08 -1.92 -8.83
CA THR A 79 14.48 -1.46 -8.71
C THR A 79 15.08 -1.82 -7.35
N VAL A 80 14.39 -1.46 -6.26
CA VAL A 80 14.86 -1.74 -4.90
C VAL A 80 14.76 -3.23 -4.53
N PRO A 81 13.64 -3.95 -4.76
CA PRO A 81 13.57 -5.39 -4.50
C PRO A 81 14.62 -6.23 -5.23
N ARG A 82 14.93 -5.90 -6.50
CA ARG A 82 15.98 -6.59 -7.27
C ARG A 82 17.33 -6.43 -6.62
N ALA A 83 17.72 -5.20 -6.30
CA ALA A 83 18.98 -4.92 -5.63
C ALA A 83 19.10 -5.61 -4.26
N ILE A 84 18.02 -5.68 -3.49
CA ILE A 84 17.99 -6.43 -2.22
C ILE A 84 18.23 -7.93 -2.48
N ALA A 85 17.62 -8.51 -3.52
CA ALA A 85 17.86 -9.91 -3.88
C ALA A 85 19.33 -10.14 -4.26
N ASP A 86 19.95 -9.22 -5.00
CA ASP A 86 21.36 -9.29 -5.38
C ASP A 86 22.27 -9.20 -4.16
N ILE A 87 21.98 -8.30 -3.20
CA ILE A 87 22.69 -8.25 -1.91
C ILE A 87 22.58 -9.57 -1.14
N LEU A 88 21.36 -10.10 -0.98
CA LEU A 88 21.12 -11.34 -0.24
C LEU A 88 21.77 -12.55 -0.90
N SER A 89 21.94 -12.53 -2.21
CA SER A 89 22.64 -13.58 -2.97
C SER A 89 24.17 -13.44 -2.92
N GLY A 90 24.69 -12.31 -2.43
CA GLY A 90 26.11 -11.98 -2.42
C GLY A 90 26.65 -11.49 -3.78
N ALA A 91 25.77 -11.19 -4.74
CA ALA A 91 26.15 -10.65 -6.05
C ALA A 91 26.61 -9.19 -5.96
N LEU A 92 26.03 -8.40 -5.05
CA LEU A 92 26.39 -7.01 -4.80
C LEU A 92 26.61 -6.75 -3.31
N THR A 93 27.49 -5.80 -2.99
CA THR A 93 27.52 -5.15 -1.68
C THR A 93 26.36 -4.14 -1.56
N PRO A 94 25.93 -3.79 -0.34
CA PRO A 94 24.94 -2.73 -0.14
C PRO A 94 25.32 -1.39 -0.78
N GLU A 95 26.61 -1.05 -0.79
CA GLU A 95 27.14 0.18 -1.38
C GLU A 95 27.06 0.16 -2.91
N GLU A 96 27.42 -0.96 -3.56
CA GLU A 96 27.28 -1.14 -5.01
C GLU A 96 25.81 -1.10 -5.43
N ALA A 97 24.95 -1.84 -4.73
CA ALA A 97 23.52 -1.85 -4.95
C ALA A 97 22.89 -0.44 -4.82
N ALA A 98 23.31 0.35 -3.83
CA ALA A 98 22.83 1.72 -3.68
C ALA A 98 23.25 2.63 -4.85
N ALA A 99 24.50 2.49 -5.34
CA ALA A 99 24.99 3.23 -6.49
C ALA A 99 24.25 2.84 -7.78
N GLU A 100 23.99 1.55 -7.98
CA GLU A 100 23.22 1.04 -9.13
C GLU A 100 21.76 1.49 -9.09
N ILE A 101 21.11 1.41 -7.92
CA ILE A 101 19.76 1.97 -7.73
C ILE A 101 19.74 3.45 -8.09
N GLN A 102 20.70 4.25 -7.59
CA GLN A 102 20.75 5.68 -7.88
C GLN A 102 20.80 5.94 -9.39
N ALA A 103 21.70 5.28 -10.10
CA ALA A 103 21.84 5.43 -11.55
C ALA A 103 20.56 5.01 -12.29
N GLU A 104 19.97 3.86 -11.94
CA GLU A 104 18.73 3.38 -12.57
C GLU A 104 17.56 4.35 -12.34
N VAL A 105 17.43 4.90 -11.12
CA VAL A 105 16.37 5.86 -10.79
C VAL A 105 16.56 7.20 -11.52
N GLU A 106 17.80 7.65 -11.70
CA GLU A 106 18.12 8.85 -12.49
C GLU A 106 17.74 8.65 -13.97
N ASP A 107 18.02 7.49 -14.55
CA ASP A 107 17.64 7.15 -15.92
C ASP A 107 16.11 7.10 -16.10
N ILE A 108 15.39 6.47 -15.15
CA ILE A 108 13.92 6.46 -15.15
C ILE A 108 13.37 7.89 -15.05
N ALA A 109 13.94 8.71 -14.16
CA ALA A 109 13.52 10.10 -13.99
C ALA A 109 13.72 10.93 -15.27
N ALA A 110 14.84 10.73 -15.97
CA ALA A 110 15.11 11.37 -17.25
C ALA A 110 14.09 10.96 -18.32
N GLY A 111 13.78 9.66 -18.43
CA GLY A 111 12.79 9.16 -19.40
C GLY A 111 11.35 9.62 -19.14
N LEU A 112 11.01 9.97 -17.89
CA LEU A 112 9.69 10.54 -17.55
C LEU A 112 9.56 12.03 -17.90
N ALA A 113 10.66 12.72 -18.20
CA ALA A 113 10.67 14.13 -18.56
C ALA A 113 10.50 14.40 -20.07
N GLU A 114 10.57 13.34 -20.89
CA GLU A 114 10.34 13.37 -22.34
C GLU A 114 8.85 13.23 -22.71
#